data_AF-A0A9R1SSJ4-F1
#
_entry.id   AF-A0A9R1SSJ4-F1
#
_cell.length_a   1.000
_cell.length_b   1.000
_cell.length_c   1.000
_cell.angle_alpha   90.00
_cell.angle_beta   90.00
_cell.angle_gamma   90.00
#
_symmetry.space_group_name_H-M   'P 1'
#
loop_
_entity.id
_entity.type
_entity.pdbx_description
1 polymer ?
#
loop_
_entity_poly.entity_id
_entity_poly.type
_entity_poly.pdbx_seq_one_letter_code
_entity_poly.pdbx_strand_id
1 'polypeptide(L)'
;MAEERLIHLLKTTWMVFLVQVLCVRGSKLWEAPTAPLVPHANLSTRLFWEPQCQTQLRHLQSDARITATIPPKLEGHWVSSRCEVRPGPEFLTRSYTFYQSPTCLFRALQHYYSDSECHIPTFSLVIRGKLRLRQASWITHGATEAEHHLHKVGMVIHSQKAVYHLATRLPFSCLGLKAGGQLVPHRFYELFNAKAEKDCLGALGLSMMELELLRVETHHHPHSRPTQEMFLGDVHTDWNERVHHRPTGYQEPLQNAMHHIHPCPVCALVYRSSEQHPPILPPSPSIPLDLNGNWVSQRCESRPDVLFLTRFFVFNEEQRIWEGTYQHYTDPMCRQPSFTLLASGHYAKVGQSVKVRGATELIFKVTRAKVIVYDQALLREFNSTQNRRCGQAGGWESGVEQDITWTDGCDALGVRLPHKEHELFKMGVDHKGRPLLFSGERPTDGSSPDRLAKRPTSFQTPMVQCSTRVRVEPRYSSFSDHSTGPKISFANALHSSLILLTILNAGCWNIYLF
;
A
#
# COMPACT_ATOMS: atom_id res chain seq x y z
N MET A 1 48.57 -41.05 55.84
CA MET A 1 49.23 -40.98 54.52
C MET A 1 48.13 -41.15 53.48
N ALA A 2 47.33 -40.13 53.21
CA ALA A 2 47.65 -38.88 52.51
C ALA A 2 47.57 -39.05 50.98
N GLU A 3 46.41 -39.43 50.45
CA GLU A 3 45.94 -39.02 49.11
C GLU A 3 44.47 -39.40 48.87
N GLU A 4 43.50 -38.83 49.62
CA GLU A 4 42.08 -39.01 49.28
C GLU A 4 41.16 -37.88 49.79
N ARG A 5 41.70 -36.66 49.86
CA ARG A 5 40.98 -35.45 50.29
C ARG A 5 41.32 -34.24 49.42
N LEU A 6 41.12 -34.35 48.11
CA LEU A 6 41.23 -33.21 47.19
C LEU A 6 40.10 -33.15 46.11
N ILE A 7 38.95 -33.79 46.33
CA ILE A 7 37.82 -33.78 45.36
C ILE A 7 36.47 -33.37 46.00
N HIS A 8 36.47 -32.88 47.25
CA HIS A 8 35.23 -32.46 47.93
C HIS A 8 35.17 -30.98 48.35
N LEU A 9 36.17 -30.16 47.96
CA LEU A 9 36.20 -28.71 48.23
C LEU A 9 36.13 -27.82 46.97
N LEU A 10 35.81 -28.42 45.82
CA LEU A 10 35.51 -27.73 44.55
C LEU A 10 34.08 -28.05 44.04
N LYS A 11 33.17 -28.40 44.97
CA LYS A 11 31.74 -28.68 44.70
C LYS A 11 30.77 -27.79 45.47
N THR A 12 31.26 -26.80 46.22
CA THR A 12 30.43 -25.93 47.06
C THR A 12 30.53 -24.44 46.71
N THR A 13 31.26 -24.08 45.65
CA THR A 13 31.26 -22.72 45.05
C THR A 13 30.74 -22.70 43.60
N TRP A 14 30.07 -23.78 43.18
CA TRP A 14 29.36 -23.89 41.90
C TRP A 14 27.88 -24.29 42.07
N MET A 15 27.31 -24.02 43.25
CA MET A 15 25.91 -24.30 43.61
C MET A 15 25.26 -23.12 44.37
N VAL A 16 25.83 -21.92 44.29
CA VAL A 16 25.24 -20.67 44.84
C VAL A 16 25.11 -19.56 43.77
N PHE A 17 25.50 -19.83 42.53
CA PHE A 17 25.21 -18.98 41.37
C PHE A 17 24.23 -19.67 40.39
N LEU A 18 23.21 -20.32 40.95
CA LEU A 18 22.12 -20.97 40.20
C LEU A 18 20.74 -20.72 40.84
N VAL A 19 20.62 -19.66 41.65
CA VAL A 19 19.35 -19.27 42.32
C VAL A 19 18.98 -17.79 42.10
N GLN A 20 19.67 -17.05 41.23
CA GLN A 20 19.23 -15.70 40.80
C GLN A 20 19.34 -15.47 39.29
N VAL A 21 18.74 -16.36 38.50
CA VAL A 21 17.98 -15.97 37.29
C VAL A 21 16.88 -17.02 37.15
N LEU A 22 15.79 -16.85 37.90
CA LEU A 22 14.52 -17.45 37.52
C LEU A 22 14.14 -16.80 36.18
N CYS A 23 14.56 -17.44 35.09
CA CYS A 23 14.00 -17.20 33.78
C CYS A 23 12.49 -17.42 33.88
N VAL A 24 11.75 -16.31 33.99
CA VAL A 24 10.33 -16.28 33.72
C VAL A 24 10.15 -16.67 32.26
N ARG A 25 9.98 -17.97 32.02
CA ARG A 25 9.51 -18.52 30.75
C ARG A 25 8.01 -18.24 30.67
N GLY A 26 7.67 -16.96 30.55
CA GLY A 26 6.32 -16.47 30.29
C GLY A 26 6.00 -16.61 28.80
N SER A 27 5.87 -17.84 28.31
CA SER A 27 5.40 -18.10 26.95
C SER A 27 3.88 -18.02 26.88
N LYS A 28 3.32 -16.81 27.02
CA LYS A 28 1.98 -16.44 26.52
C LYS A 28 1.94 -14.92 26.32
N LEU A 29 1.95 -14.48 25.06
CA LEU A 29 1.69 -13.08 24.67
C LEU A 29 0.24 -12.61 25.00
N TRP A 30 -0.54 -13.41 25.76
CA TRP A 30 -2.00 -13.33 25.83
C TRP A 30 -2.58 -13.75 27.18
N GLU A 31 -2.02 -13.28 28.30
CA GLU A 31 -2.77 -13.29 29.56
C GLU A 31 -3.10 -11.84 29.92
N ALA A 32 -4.36 -11.46 29.64
CA ALA A 32 -5.00 -10.27 30.20
C ALA A 32 -6.15 -10.76 31.12
N PRO A 33 -6.33 -10.18 32.31
CA PRO A 33 -7.40 -10.58 33.21
C PRO A 33 -8.77 -10.35 32.59
N THR A 34 -9.69 -11.31 32.76
CA THR A 34 -11.12 -11.12 32.53
C THR A 34 -11.65 -10.12 33.57
N ALA A 35 -11.60 -8.83 33.25
CA ALA A 35 -12.27 -7.81 34.06
C ALA A 35 -13.78 -7.76 33.68
N PRO A 36 -14.69 -7.54 34.65
CA PRO A 36 -16.11 -7.40 34.37
C PRO A 36 -16.40 -6.15 33.52
N LEU A 37 -17.46 -6.23 32.72
CA LEU A 37 -18.03 -5.17 31.89
C LEU A 37 -18.13 -3.84 32.66
N VAL A 38 -17.40 -2.82 32.18
CA VAL A 38 -17.64 -1.42 32.56
C VAL A 38 -18.42 -0.74 31.44
N PRO A 39 -19.54 -0.05 31.71
CA PRO A 39 -20.34 0.62 30.68
C PRO A 39 -19.64 1.86 30.12
N HIS A 40 -19.69 1.97 28.78
CA HIS A 40 -19.62 3.19 27.97
C HIS A 40 -18.75 4.36 28.49
N ALA A 41 -17.47 4.35 28.12
CA ALA A 41 -16.71 5.59 28.03
C ALA A 41 -16.87 6.22 26.63
N ASN A 42 -17.57 7.36 26.62
CA ASN A 42 -17.49 8.45 25.63
C ASN A 42 -18.00 8.19 24.19
N LEU A 43 -19.33 8.14 24.06
CA LEU A 43 -20.06 8.35 22.79
C LEU A 43 -19.78 9.75 22.17
N SER A 44 -19.33 10.72 22.97
CA SER A 44 -19.21 12.13 22.58
C SER A 44 -18.03 12.42 21.64
N THR A 45 -16.94 11.66 21.70
CA THR A 45 -15.80 11.81 20.77
C THR A 45 -16.02 11.08 19.45
N ARG A 46 -16.82 10.00 19.40
CA ARG A 46 -17.22 9.34 18.14
C ARG A 46 -18.01 10.29 17.23
N LEU A 47 -18.94 11.06 17.81
CA LEU A 47 -19.86 11.95 17.08
C LEU A 47 -19.18 13.13 16.37
N PHE A 48 -17.98 13.54 16.78
CA PHE A 48 -17.31 14.72 16.20
C PHE A 48 -16.45 14.42 14.96
N TRP A 49 -15.95 13.18 14.83
CA TRP A 49 -15.03 12.77 13.75
C TRP A 49 -15.74 12.01 12.61
N GLU A 50 -16.85 11.34 12.92
CA GLU A 50 -17.72 10.63 11.97
C GLU A 50 -18.15 11.47 10.76
N PRO A 51 -18.52 12.76 10.90
CA PRO A 51 -19.06 13.54 9.78
C PRO A 51 -18.06 13.73 8.63
N GLN A 52 -16.76 13.89 8.91
CA GLN A 52 -15.76 14.16 7.87
C GLN A 52 -15.39 12.88 7.10
N CYS A 53 -15.17 11.77 7.81
CA CYS A 53 -14.94 10.47 7.17
C CYS A 53 -16.16 10.04 6.35
N GLN A 54 -17.37 10.20 6.90
CA GLN A 54 -18.63 9.95 6.17
C GLN A 54 -18.81 10.90 5.00
N THR A 55 -18.40 12.16 5.10
CA THR A 55 -18.42 13.10 3.97
C THR A 55 -17.45 12.65 2.89
N GLN A 56 -16.25 12.21 3.24
CA GLN A 56 -15.30 11.67 2.27
C GLN A 56 -15.84 10.42 1.58
N LEU A 57 -16.40 9.46 2.33
CA LEU A 57 -17.05 8.28 1.75
C LEU A 57 -18.22 8.66 0.85
N ARG A 58 -19.10 9.58 1.28
CA ARG A 58 -20.20 10.10 0.46
C ARG A 58 -19.71 10.78 -0.82
N HIS A 59 -18.58 11.49 -0.78
CA HIS A 59 -17.99 12.07 -1.98
C HIS A 59 -17.56 10.99 -2.98
N LEU A 60 -17.01 9.85 -2.52
CA LEU A 60 -16.69 8.74 -3.42
C LEU A 60 -17.93 8.20 -4.14
N GLN A 61 -19.08 8.20 -3.45
CA GLN A 61 -20.35 7.69 -3.98
C GLN A 61 -21.09 8.70 -4.87
N SER A 62 -20.94 10.01 -4.59
CA SER A 62 -21.73 11.09 -5.21
C SER A 62 -21.01 11.86 -6.32
N ASP A 63 -19.68 11.90 -6.36
CA ASP A 63 -18.94 12.67 -7.38
C ASP A 63 -18.81 11.88 -8.69
N ALA A 64 -19.78 12.06 -9.60
CA ALA A 64 -19.71 11.68 -11.01
C ALA A 64 -18.66 12.49 -11.81
N ARG A 65 -17.46 12.66 -11.26
CA ARG A 65 -16.32 13.35 -11.86
C ARG A 65 -15.31 12.40 -12.50
N ILE A 66 -15.51 11.09 -12.33
CA ILE A 66 -14.66 10.06 -12.91
C ILE A 66 -15.38 9.48 -14.12
N THR A 67 -14.72 9.49 -15.27
CA THR A 67 -15.19 8.77 -16.46
C THR A 67 -14.22 7.65 -16.78
N ALA A 68 -14.77 6.49 -17.17
CA ALA A 68 -14.01 5.32 -17.59
C ALA A 68 -14.70 4.70 -18.81
N THR A 69 -14.17 4.97 -20.00
CA THR A 69 -14.75 4.46 -21.26
C THR A 69 -14.30 3.02 -21.50
N ILE A 70 -15.18 2.21 -22.09
CA ILE A 70 -14.91 0.81 -22.43
C ILE A 70 -15.20 0.60 -23.92
N PRO A 71 -14.19 0.25 -24.75
CA PRO A 71 -12.76 0.14 -24.41
C PRO A 71 -12.12 1.53 -24.11
N PRO A 72 -11.03 1.57 -23.31
CA PRO A 72 -10.33 2.81 -22.99
C PRO A 72 -9.46 3.31 -24.16
N LYS A 73 -9.19 4.61 -24.17
CA LYS A 73 -8.13 5.21 -24.99
C LYS A 73 -6.80 5.09 -24.24
N LEU A 74 -5.86 4.35 -24.81
CA LEU A 74 -4.59 4.03 -24.15
C LEU A 74 -3.45 4.96 -24.56
N GLU A 75 -3.60 5.71 -25.66
CA GLU A 75 -2.48 6.44 -26.26
C GLU A 75 -1.81 7.39 -25.26
N GLY A 76 -0.48 7.35 -25.23
CA GLY A 76 0.31 8.20 -24.36
C GLY A 76 1.34 7.42 -23.54
N HIS A 77 1.88 8.11 -22.53
CA HIS A 77 2.94 7.61 -21.68
C HIS A 77 2.45 7.54 -20.24
N TRP A 78 2.53 6.38 -19.62
CA TRP A 78 1.97 6.08 -18.30
C TRP A 78 3.09 5.67 -17.35
N VAL A 79 3.21 6.36 -16.22
CA VAL A 79 4.36 6.23 -15.32
C VAL A 79 3.94 6.00 -13.87
N SER A 80 4.74 5.25 -13.12
CA SER A 80 4.57 5.14 -11.68
C SER A 80 4.74 6.50 -11.00
N SER A 81 3.90 6.77 -10.00
CA SER A 81 3.97 7.99 -9.18
C SER A 81 4.81 7.83 -7.90
N ARG A 82 5.22 6.59 -7.58
CA ARG A 82 6.00 6.19 -6.40
C ARG A 82 6.77 4.89 -6.69
N CYS A 83 7.61 4.46 -5.76
CA CYS A 83 8.16 3.10 -5.77
C CYS A 83 7.03 2.10 -5.49
N GLU A 84 6.84 1.14 -6.38
CA GLU A 84 5.83 0.10 -6.24
C GLU A 84 6.40 -1.10 -5.48
N VAL A 85 5.59 -1.69 -4.59
CA VAL A 85 5.95 -2.90 -3.85
C VAL A 85 4.96 -4.00 -4.24
N ARG A 86 5.41 -4.95 -5.04
CA ARG A 86 4.66 -6.14 -5.45
C ARG A 86 4.89 -7.30 -4.47
N PRO A 87 4.00 -8.31 -4.43
CA PRO A 87 4.21 -9.53 -3.66
C PRO A 87 5.56 -10.19 -3.98
N GLY A 88 6.15 -10.96 -3.06
CA GLY A 88 7.44 -11.64 -3.28
C GLY A 88 8.54 -11.34 -2.26
N PRO A 89 8.76 -10.09 -1.79
CA PRO A 89 8.44 -8.80 -2.40
C PRO A 89 9.27 -8.51 -3.66
N GLU A 90 8.75 -7.64 -4.52
CA GLU A 90 9.49 -7.02 -5.62
C GLU A 90 9.30 -5.51 -5.59
N PHE A 91 10.38 -4.77 -5.86
CA PHE A 91 10.36 -3.30 -5.85
C PHE A 91 10.62 -2.79 -7.25
N LEU A 92 9.72 -1.97 -7.78
CA LEU A 92 9.82 -1.52 -9.16
C LEU A 92 9.24 -0.13 -9.44
N THR A 93 9.63 0.41 -10.58
CA THR A 93 8.92 1.48 -11.28
C THR A 93 8.60 1.06 -12.70
N ARG A 94 7.50 1.57 -13.25
CA ARG A 94 6.95 1.23 -14.57
C ARG A 94 6.77 2.49 -15.41
N SER A 95 7.10 2.38 -16.70
CA SER A 95 6.95 3.44 -17.70
C SER A 95 6.49 2.84 -19.03
N TYR A 96 5.19 2.94 -19.33
CA TYR A 96 4.52 2.24 -20.42
C TYR A 96 4.05 3.24 -21.46
N THR A 97 4.52 3.08 -22.70
CA THR A 97 4.11 3.86 -23.85
C THR A 97 3.17 3.03 -24.72
N PHE A 98 1.97 3.56 -25.00
CA PHE A 98 1.09 3.02 -26.03
C PHE A 98 1.08 3.99 -27.20
N TYR A 99 1.46 3.49 -28.37
CA TYR A 99 1.56 4.29 -29.58
C TYR A 99 0.19 4.37 -30.27
N GLN A 100 -0.06 5.51 -30.90
CA GLN A 100 -1.20 5.67 -31.78
C GLN A 100 -0.97 4.83 -33.04
N SER A 101 -1.50 3.61 -33.05
CA SER A 101 -1.45 2.70 -34.19
C SER A 101 -2.71 1.85 -34.25
N PRO A 102 -3.15 1.40 -35.45
CA PRO A 102 -4.31 0.52 -35.57
C PRO A 102 -4.12 -0.84 -34.88
N THR A 103 -2.87 -1.21 -34.59
CA THR A 103 -2.49 -2.46 -33.90
C THR A 103 -2.17 -2.27 -32.42
N CYS A 104 -2.30 -1.05 -31.87
CA CYS A 104 -1.94 -0.65 -30.50
C CYS A 104 -0.60 -1.25 -30.06
N LEU A 105 0.48 -0.80 -30.72
CA LEU A 105 1.83 -1.18 -30.30
C LEU A 105 2.17 -0.54 -28.96
N PHE A 106 2.91 -1.26 -28.12
CA PHE A 106 3.37 -0.75 -26.84
C PHE A 106 4.85 -1.00 -26.60
N ARG A 107 5.45 -0.13 -25.80
CA ARG A 107 6.76 -0.30 -25.17
C ARG A 107 6.60 -0.11 -23.67
N ALA A 108 6.88 -1.16 -22.90
CA ALA A 108 6.90 -1.13 -21.45
C ALA A 108 8.34 -1.17 -20.95
N LEU A 109 8.65 -0.30 -20.01
CA LEU A 109 9.91 -0.27 -19.28
C LEU A 109 9.60 -0.55 -17.80
N GLN A 110 10.17 -1.63 -17.26
CA GLN A 110 10.09 -1.96 -15.84
C GLN A 110 11.50 -1.91 -15.24
N HIS A 111 11.70 -1.10 -14.22
CA HIS A 111 12.96 -1.02 -13.47
C HIS A 111 12.80 -1.73 -12.14
N TYR A 112 13.66 -2.71 -11.84
CA TYR A 112 13.63 -3.46 -10.60
C TYR A 112 14.72 -2.98 -9.64
N TYR A 113 14.43 -2.97 -8.34
CA TYR A 113 15.31 -2.43 -7.30
C TYR A 113 15.50 -3.44 -6.17
N SER A 114 16.58 -3.28 -5.42
CA SER A 114 16.86 -4.13 -4.26
C SER A 114 16.22 -3.65 -2.95
N ASP A 115 15.60 -2.47 -2.98
CA ASP A 115 15.05 -1.78 -1.82
C ASP A 115 13.67 -1.17 -2.13
N SER A 116 12.83 -1.04 -1.10
CA SER A 116 11.45 -0.55 -1.19
C SER A 116 11.32 0.97 -1.39
N GLU A 117 12.44 1.68 -1.56
CA GLU A 117 12.48 3.12 -1.85
C GLU A 117 12.95 3.39 -3.28
N CYS A 118 13.27 2.34 -4.04
CA CYS A 118 13.75 2.40 -5.42
C CYS A 118 15.02 3.26 -5.55
N HIS A 119 15.98 3.07 -4.64
CA HIS A 119 17.28 3.75 -4.64
C HIS A 119 18.38 2.98 -5.34
N ILE A 120 18.34 1.65 -5.29
CA ILE A 120 19.42 0.78 -5.73
C ILE A 120 18.90 -0.11 -6.88
N PRO A 121 19.10 0.31 -8.15
CA PRO A 121 18.66 -0.45 -9.31
C PRO A 121 19.37 -1.81 -9.43
N THR A 122 18.62 -2.82 -9.87
CA THR A 122 19.14 -4.18 -10.08
C THR A 122 19.19 -4.52 -11.56
N PHE A 123 18.05 -4.44 -12.26
CA PHE A 123 17.95 -4.62 -13.70
C PHE A 123 16.74 -3.86 -14.27
N SER A 124 16.76 -3.57 -15.56
CA SER A 124 15.64 -3.02 -16.33
C SER A 124 15.17 -4.04 -17.35
N LEU A 125 13.86 -4.13 -17.57
CA LEU A 125 13.26 -4.87 -18.67
C LEU A 125 12.66 -3.90 -19.69
N VAL A 126 13.00 -4.09 -20.97
CA VAL A 126 12.36 -3.44 -22.11
C VAL A 126 11.48 -4.45 -22.81
N ILE A 127 10.18 -4.25 -22.70
CA ILE A 127 9.16 -5.12 -23.27
C ILE A 127 8.51 -4.39 -24.43
N ARG A 128 8.42 -5.04 -25.59
CA ARG A 128 7.74 -4.52 -26.77
C ARG A 128 6.72 -5.53 -27.25
N GLY A 129 5.55 -5.05 -27.63
CA GLY A 129 4.48 -5.92 -28.11
C GLY A 129 3.37 -5.14 -28.79
N LYS A 130 2.26 -5.83 -28.97
CA LYS A 130 0.98 -5.28 -29.40
C LYS A 130 -0.11 -5.70 -28.44
N LEU A 131 -1.14 -4.88 -28.33
CA LEU A 131 -2.26 -5.11 -27.44
C LEU A 131 -3.56 -5.10 -28.24
N ARG A 132 -4.43 -6.08 -28.01
CA ARG A 132 -5.76 -6.14 -28.60
C ARG A 132 -6.80 -5.99 -27.51
N LEU A 133 -7.46 -4.84 -27.47
CA LEU A 133 -8.62 -4.63 -26.60
C LEU A 133 -9.79 -5.51 -27.07
N ARG A 134 -10.45 -6.16 -26.12
CA ARG A 134 -11.55 -7.10 -26.34
C ARG A 134 -12.85 -6.47 -25.81
N GLN A 135 -13.58 -7.17 -24.96
CA GLN A 135 -14.84 -6.75 -24.37
C GLN A 135 -14.68 -6.13 -22.99
N ALA A 136 -15.77 -5.58 -22.45
CA ALA A 136 -15.89 -5.32 -21.02
C ALA A 136 -15.69 -6.63 -20.24
N SER A 137 -14.97 -6.60 -19.11
CA SER A 137 -14.84 -7.79 -18.27
C SER A 137 -16.16 -8.12 -17.59
N TRP A 138 -16.50 -9.39 -17.61
CA TRP A 138 -17.65 -9.94 -16.89
C TRP A 138 -17.33 -10.27 -15.43
N ILE A 139 -16.04 -10.47 -15.10
CA ILE A 139 -15.58 -10.75 -13.73
C ILE A 139 -15.32 -9.44 -12.99
N THR A 140 -14.58 -8.51 -13.61
CA THR A 140 -14.23 -7.24 -12.98
C THR A 140 -15.03 -6.11 -13.63
N HIS A 141 -16.19 -5.80 -13.06
CA HIS A 141 -17.09 -4.80 -13.65
C HIS A 141 -16.39 -3.45 -13.87
N GLY A 142 -16.57 -2.88 -15.07
CA GLY A 142 -15.93 -1.63 -15.47
C GLY A 142 -14.49 -1.78 -15.98
N ALA A 143 -13.94 -2.98 -16.02
CA ALA A 143 -12.67 -3.27 -16.69
C ALA A 143 -12.88 -3.55 -18.18
N THR A 144 -11.80 -3.47 -18.95
CA THR A 144 -11.70 -3.98 -20.33
C THR A 144 -10.73 -5.15 -20.35
N GLU A 145 -11.17 -6.28 -20.90
CA GLU A 145 -10.30 -7.43 -21.15
C GLU A 145 -9.47 -7.16 -22.40
N ALA A 146 -8.24 -7.63 -22.41
CA ALA A 146 -7.34 -7.48 -23.53
C ALA A 146 -6.43 -8.69 -23.69
N GLU A 147 -5.84 -8.81 -24.87
CA GLU A 147 -4.89 -9.85 -25.19
C GLU A 147 -3.59 -9.20 -25.66
N HIS A 148 -2.49 -9.51 -24.99
CA HIS A 148 -1.19 -8.97 -25.32
C HIS A 148 -0.38 -9.99 -26.11
N HIS A 149 0.42 -9.51 -27.05
CA HIS A 149 1.38 -10.34 -27.77
C HIS A 149 2.75 -9.69 -27.70
N LEU A 150 3.71 -10.39 -27.10
CA LEU A 150 5.07 -9.90 -26.99
C LEU A 150 5.79 -10.09 -28.32
N HIS A 151 6.55 -9.08 -28.72
CA HIS A 151 7.45 -9.14 -29.88
C HIS A 151 8.88 -9.40 -29.44
N LYS A 152 9.36 -8.63 -28.45
CA LYS A 152 10.71 -8.71 -27.92
C LYS A 152 10.74 -8.31 -26.45
N VAL A 153 11.57 -8.99 -25.67
CA VAL A 153 11.93 -8.58 -24.31
C VAL A 153 13.44 -8.57 -24.19
N GLY A 154 13.98 -7.47 -23.69
CA GLY A 154 15.40 -7.34 -23.37
C GLY A 154 15.62 -6.91 -21.92
N MET A 155 16.79 -7.24 -21.41
CA MET A 155 17.21 -6.92 -20.04
C MET A 155 18.55 -6.20 -20.03
N VAL A 156 18.66 -5.21 -19.14
CA VAL A 156 19.93 -4.55 -18.80
C VAL A 156 20.14 -4.70 -17.29
N ILE A 157 21.32 -5.17 -16.88
CA ILE A 157 21.66 -5.39 -15.47
C ILE A 157 22.49 -4.21 -14.96
N HIS A 158 22.17 -3.65 -13.79
CA HIS A 158 22.77 -2.39 -13.30
C HIS A 158 23.78 -2.55 -12.17
N SER A 159 23.83 -3.71 -11.52
CA SER A 159 24.75 -3.94 -10.41
C SER A 159 25.41 -5.31 -10.47
N GLN A 160 26.63 -5.38 -9.94
CA GLN A 160 27.37 -6.63 -9.84
C GLN A 160 26.66 -7.64 -8.92
N LYS A 161 25.97 -7.16 -7.87
CA LYS A 161 25.14 -8.00 -7.01
C LYS A 161 24.00 -8.64 -7.80
N ALA A 162 23.33 -7.87 -8.67
CA ALA A 162 22.28 -8.40 -9.54
C ALA A 162 22.82 -9.40 -10.56
N VAL A 163 24.02 -9.18 -11.10
CA VAL A 163 24.71 -10.15 -11.98
C VAL A 163 24.83 -11.52 -11.30
N TYR A 164 25.36 -11.58 -10.07
CA TYR A 164 25.51 -12.85 -9.36
C TYR A 164 24.16 -13.53 -9.09
N HIS A 165 23.17 -12.76 -8.65
CA HIS A 165 21.84 -13.28 -8.36
C HIS A 165 21.09 -13.77 -9.61
N LEU A 166 21.23 -13.08 -10.74
CA LEU A 166 20.61 -13.47 -12.01
C LEU A 166 21.34 -14.65 -12.65
N ALA A 167 22.66 -14.75 -12.50
CA ALA A 167 23.44 -15.89 -12.99
C ALA A 167 22.99 -17.23 -12.38
N THR A 168 22.49 -17.22 -11.13
CA THR A 168 21.96 -18.43 -10.48
C THR A 168 20.54 -18.79 -10.90
N ARG A 169 19.78 -17.85 -11.48
CA ARG A 169 18.37 -18.06 -11.88
C ARG A 169 18.20 -18.28 -13.37
N LEU A 170 19.02 -17.63 -14.19
CA LEU A 170 18.91 -17.66 -15.65
C LEU A 170 19.85 -18.72 -16.24
N PRO A 171 19.34 -19.67 -17.04
CA PRO A 171 20.17 -20.57 -17.81
C PRO A 171 21.12 -19.81 -18.75
N PHE A 172 22.36 -20.29 -18.94
CA PHE A 172 23.32 -19.66 -19.86
C PHE A 172 22.79 -19.56 -21.31
N SER A 173 22.01 -20.55 -21.74
CA SER A 173 21.33 -20.55 -23.05
C SER A 173 20.44 -19.32 -23.25
N CYS A 174 19.79 -18.85 -22.18
CA CYS A 174 18.92 -17.68 -22.22
C CYS A 174 19.66 -16.38 -22.46
N LEU A 175 20.92 -16.31 -22.07
CA LEU A 175 21.71 -15.08 -22.12
C LEU A 175 22.44 -14.91 -23.44
N GLY A 176 22.33 -15.89 -24.36
CA GLY A 176 23.09 -15.90 -25.61
C GLY A 176 24.61 -15.92 -25.36
N LEU A 177 25.02 -16.41 -24.19
CA LEU A 177 26.41 -16.52 -23.78
C LEU A 177 26.95 -17.90 -24.19
N LYS A 178 28.17 -17.94 -24.71
CA LYS A 178 28.90 -19.20 -24.92
C LYS A 178 29.24 -19.83 -23.56
N ALA A 179 29.56 -21.13 -23.54
CA ALA A 179 30.05 -21.80 -22.34
C ALA A 179 31.24 -21.01 -21.73
N GLY A 180 31.15 -20.66 -20.45
CA GLY A 180 32.14 -19.81 -19.75
C GLY A 180 31.94 -18.30 -19.89
N GLY A 181 30.91 -17.83 -20.61
CA GLY A 181 30.57 -16.41 -20.71
C GLY A 181 29.98 -15.86 -19.42
N GLN A 182 30.43 -14.67 -19.01
CA GLN A 182 29.97 -14.02 -17.79
C GLN A 182 28.93 -12.93 -18.09
N LEU A 183 27.92 -12.84 -17.24
CA LEU A 183 27.02 -11.69 -17.20
C LEU A 183 27.80 -10.43 -16.79
N VAL A 184 27.73 -9.41 -17.62
CA VAL A 184 28.30 -8.08 -17.37
C VAL A 184 27.19 -7.03 -17.21
N PRO A 185 27.36 -6.05 -16.29
CA PRO A 185 26.45 -4.91 -16.16
C PRO A 185 26.39 -4.04 -17.42
N HIS A 186 25.31 -3.28 -17.58
CA HIS A 186 25.04 -2.30 -18.65
C HIS A 186 25.01 -2.85 -20.08
N ARG A 187 25.20 -4.17 -20.24
CA ARG A 187 24.97 -4.87 -21.49
C ARG A 187 23.50 -5.24 -21.65
N PHE A 188 23.03 -5.16 -22.88
CA PHE A 188 21.70 -5.60 -23.26
C PHE A 188 21.68 -7.10 -23.56
N TYR A 189 20.76 -7.84 -22.94
CA TYR A 189 20.52 -9.27 -23.16
C TYR A 189 19.10 -9.45 -23.70
N GLU A 190 18.96 -10.01 -24.90
CA GLU A 190 17.65 -10.36 -25.44
C GLU A 190 17.15 -11.63 -24.75
N LEU A 191 16.03 -11.56 -24.04
CA LEU A 191 15.43 -12.68 -23.30
C LEU A 191 14.31 -13.37 -24.09
N PHE A 192 13.59 -12.59 -24.89
CA PHE A 192 12.50 -13.10 -25.70
C PHE A 192 12.50 -12.44 -27.07
N ASN A 193 12.24 -13.23 -28.12
CA ASN A 193 12.08 -12.75 -29.48
C ASN A 193 11.17 -13.69 -30.26
N ALA A 194 9.95 -13.21 -30.54
CA ALA A 194 8.92 -14.01 -31.21
C ALA A 194 9.34 -14.48 -32.62
N LYS A 195 10.21 -13.73 -33.31
CA LYS A 195 10.69 -14.10 -34.67
C LYS A 195 11.83 -15.12 -34.66
N ALA A 196 12.57 -15.19 -33.55
CA ALA A 196 13.72 -16.08 -33.41
C ALA A 196 13.40 -17.29 -32.51
N GLU A 197 12.12 -17.48 -32.15
CA GLU A 197 11.63 -18.57 -31.29
C GLU A 197 12.40 -18.70 -29.97
N LYS A 198 12.84 -17.56 -29.43
CA LYS A 198 13.54 -17.49 -28.14
C LYS A 198 12.57 -17.08 -27.04
N ASP A 199 12.49 -17.89 -25.99
CA ASP A 199 11.71 -17.59 -24.80
C ASP A 199 12.44 -17.99 -23.51
N CYS A 200 12.72 -16.97 -22.69
CA CYS A 200 13.32 -17.12 -21.37
C CYS A 200 12.56 -16.34 -20.30
N LEU A 201 11.30 -16.01 -20.56
CA LEU A 201 10.49 -15.18 -19.67
C LEU A 201 10.12 -15.91 -18.38
N GLY A 202 9.83 -17.20 -18.47
CA GLY A 202 9.51 -18.05 -17.32
C GLY A 202 10.62 -18.11 -16.27
N ALA A 203 11.89 -18.04 -16.68
CA ALA A 203 13.04 -18.03 -15.76
C ALA A 203 13.12 -16.74 -14.91
N LEU A 204 12.42 -15.68 -15.32
CA LEU A 204 12.25 -14.44 -14.54
C LEU A 204 10.86 -14.32 -13.91
N GLY A 205 9.96 -15.27 -14.15
CA GLY A 205 8.56 -15.14 -13.75
C GLY A 205 7.84 -13.98 -14.44
N LEU A 206 8.29 -13.59 -15.64
CA LEU A 206 7.65 -12.52 -16.41
C LEU A 206 6.53 -13.09 -17.28
N SER A 207 5.29 -12.62 -17.07
CA SER A 207 4.14 -13.05 -17.87
C SER A 207 3.40 -11.88 -18.56
N MET A 208 3.59 -10.63 -18.12
CA MET A 208 2.85 -9.45 -18.62
C MET A 208 1.32 -9.58 -18.60
N MET A 209 0.78 -10.52 -17.80
CA MET A 209 -0.66 -10.75 -17.63
C MET A 209 -1.41 -9.53 -17.09
N GLU A 210 -0.70 -8.59 -16.45
CA GLU A 210 -1.26 -7.29 -16.04
C GLU A 210 -1.89 -6.48 -17.20
N LEU A 211 -1.49 -6.76 -18.45
CA LEU A 211 -2.05 -6.11 -19.63
C LEU A 211 -3.38 -6.73 -20.09
N GLU A 212 -3.82 -7.84 -19.49
CA GLU A 212 -5.07 -8.52 -19.88
C GLU A 212 -6.32 -7.93 -19.22
N LEU A 213 -6.13 -7.08 -18.20
CA LEU A 213 -7.20 -6.35 -17.53
C LEU A 213 -6.83 -4.88 -17.40
N LEU A 214 -7.59 -4.02 -18.07
CA LEU A 214 -7.25 -2.61 -18.24
C LEU A 214 -8.42 -1.72 -17.88
N ARG A 215 -8.12 -0.60 -17.24
CA ARG A 215 -9.08 0.48 -17.02
C ARG A 215 -8.36 1.81 -17.05
N VAL A 216 -8.96 2.79 -17.71
CA VAL A 216 -8.46 4.17 -17.70
C VAL A 216 -9.52 5.05 -17.09
N GLU A 217 -9.17 5.75 -16.01
CA GLU A 217 -10.03 6.71 -15.34
C GLU A 217 -9.56 8.12 -15.65
N THR A 218 -10.52 8.98 -16.02
CA THR A 218 -10.29 10.41 -16.17
C THR A 218 -11.03 11.16 -15.08
N HIS A 219 -10.28 11.78 -14.17
CA HIS A 219 -10.80 12.59 -13.09
C HIS A 219 -10.95 14.03 -13.56
N HIS A 220 -12.17 14.54 -13.51
CA HIS A 220 -12.53 15.90 -13.89
C HIS A 220 -12.54 16.76 -12.64
N HIS A 221 -11.80 17.86 -12.69
CA HIS A 221 -11.73 18.84 -11.61
C HIS A 221 -12.34 20.16 -12.11
N PRO A 222 -13.26 20.79 -11.37
CA PRO A 222 -13.96 22.00 -11.83
C PRO A 222 -13.03 23.17 -12.20
N HIS A 223 -11.84 23.24 -11.60
CA HIS A 223 -10.90 24.35 -11.76
C HIS A 223 -9.48 23.90 -12.15
N SER A 224 -9.28 22.64 -12.54
CA SER A 224 -7.97 22.15 -12.97
C SER A 224 -8.08 21.21 -14.15
N ARG A 225 -6.96 21.00 -14.85
CA ARG A 225 -6.90 20.04 -15.96
C ARG A 225 -7.30 18.65 -15.46
N PRO A 226 -7.96 17.85 -16.33
CA PRO A 226 -8.29 16.49 -15.97
C PRO A 226 -7.00 15.68 -15.74
N THR A 227 -7.06 14.77 -14.80
CA THR A 227 -5.97 13.81 -14.53
C THR A 227 -6.40 12.42 -14.95
N GLN A 228 -5.46 11.64 -15.48
CA GLN A 228 -5.72 10.31 -16.00
C GLN A 228 -4.88 9.27 -15.29
N GLU A 229 -5.55 8.20 -14.88
CA GLU A 229 -4.95 7.03 -14.24
C GLU A 229 -5.22 5.78 -15.09
N MET A 230 -4.21 4.95 -15.26
CA MET A 230 -4.29 3.65 -15.92
C MET A 230 -4.08 2.56 -14.89
N PHE A 231 -5.09 1.71 -14.76
CA PHE A 231 -5.07 0.52 -13.94
C PHE A 231 -4.75 -0.68 -14.83
N LEU A 232 -3.77 -1.46 -14.36
CA LEU A 232 -3.36 -2.73 -14.94
C LEU A 232 -3.72 -3.84 -13.96
N GLY A 233 -4.03 -5.03 -14.49
CA GLY A 233 -4.43 -6.19 -13.72
C GLY A 233 -3.44 -6.53 -12.60
N ASP A 234 -3.95 -7.01 -11.47
CA ASP A 234 -3.17 -7.49 -10.34
C ASP A 234 -2.21 -8.63 -10.73
N VAL A 235 -1.17 -8.82 -9.91
CA VAL A 235 -0.23 -9.93 -10.04
C VAL A 235 -0.48 -10.91 -8.90
N HIS A 236 -0.39 -12.21 -9.19
CA HIS A 236 -0.61 -13.20 -8.15
C HIS A 236 0.43 -13.08 -7.03
N THR A 237 -0.07 -13.22 -5.80
CA THR A 237 0.72 -13.14 -4.57
C THR A 237 1.74 -14.27 -4.41
N ASP A 238 1.38 -15.49 -4.82
CA ASP A 238 2.33 -16.58 -5.07
C ASP A 238 3.04 -16.39 -6.42
N TRP A 239 4.37 -16.44 -6.41
CA TRP A 239 5.23 -16.29 -7.58
C TRP A 239 4.98 -17.39 -8.64
N ASN A 240 4.73 -18.63 -8.23
CA ASN A 240 4.59 -19.77 -9.15
C ASN A 240 3.31 -19.68 -10.01
N GLU A 241 2.28 -19.03 -9.48
CA GLU A 241 0.98 -18.91 -10.14
C GLU A 241 0.90 -17.70 -11.09
N ARG A 242 1.88 -16.79 -11.08
CA ARG A 242 1.83 -15.53 -11.86
C ARG A 242 1.74 -15.71 -13.36
N VAL A 243 2.27 -16.81 -13.87
CA VAL A 243 2.27 -17.09 -15.32
C VAL A 243 0.88 -17.55 -15.79
N HIS A 244 0.09 -18.14 -14.89
CA HIS A 244 -1.24 -18.68 -15.18
C HIS A 244 -2.37 -17.84 -14.59
N HIS A 245 -2.03 -16.82 -13.79
CA HIS A 245 -2.98 -15.95 -13.12
C HIS A 245 -3.76 -15.11 -14.12
N ARG A 246 -5.09 -15.18 -14.00
CA ARG A 246 -5.99 -14.25 -14.66
C ARG A 246 -6.30 -13.11 -13.68
N PRO A 247 -5.93 -11.86 -13.99
CA PRO A 247 -6.19 -10.75 -13.08
C PRO A 247 -7.68 -10.55 -12.81
N THR A 248 -8.00 -10.24 -11.55
CA THR A 248 -9.37 -9.92 -11.08
C THR A 248 -9.43 -8.65 -10.24
N GLY A 249 -8.27 -8.05 -9.95
CA GLY A 249 -8.11 -6.75 -9.33
C GLY A 249 -7.13 -5.87 -10.12
N TYR A 250 -6.69 -4.79 -9.50
CA TYR A 250 -5.72 -3.88 -10.10
C TYR A 250 -4.51 -3.67 -9.19
N GLN A 251 -3.38 -3.40 -9.82
CA GLN A 251 -2.20 -2.86 -9.15
C GLN A 251 -2.37 -1.35 -8.88
N GLU A 252 -1.40 -0.75 -8.19
CA GLU A 252 -1.30 0.71 -8.08
C GLU A 252 -1.36 1.33 -9.49
N PRO A 253 -2.20 2.36 -9.71
CA PRO A 253 -2.39 2.92 -11.04
C PRO A 253 -1.15 3.70 -11.51
N LEU A 254 -0.90 3.62 -12.81
CA LEU A 254 0.02 4.50 -13.51
C LEU A 254 -0.65 5.84 -13.80
N GLN A 255 0.11 6.94 -13.72
CA GLN A 255 -0.36 8.27 -14.07
C GLN A 255 0.04 8.62 -15.49
N ASN A 256 -0.84 9.28 -16.25
CA ASN A 256 -0.48 9.79 -17.56
C ASN A 256 0.55 10.91 -17.42
N ALA A 257 1.71 10.79 -18.08
CA ALA A 257 2.81 11.73 -17.96
C ALA A 257 2.43 13.18 -18.34
N MET A 258 1.44 13.37 -19.21
CA MET A 258 0.93 14.68 -19.61
C MET A 258 -0.31 15.13 -18.81
N HIS A 259 -1.08 14.17 -18.27
CA HIS A 259 -2.31 14.40 -17.53
C HIS A 259 -2.23 13.80 -16.11
N HIS A 260 -1.25 14.21 -15.31
CA HIS A 260 -1.07 13.74 -13.94
C HIS A 260 -1.37 14.81 -12.88
N ILE A 261 -1.52 14.38 -11.64
CA ILE A 261 -1.62 15.27 -10.48
C ILE A 261 -0.30 16.02 -10.29
N HIS A 262 -0.31 17.35 -10.41
CA HIS A 262 0.89 18.18 -10.28
C HIS A 262 1.00 18.85 -8.89
N PRO A 263 2.20 18.92 -8.29
CA PRO A 263 3.48 18.40 -8.76
C PRO A 263 3.67 16.89 -8.51
N CYS A 264 4.30 16.19 -9.47
CA CYS A 264 4.76 14.80 -9.30
C CYS A 264 6.24 14.65 -9.73
N PRO A 265 7.21 14.87 -8.80
CA PRO A 265 8.63 14.74 -9.11
C PRO A 265 9.03 13.33 -9.57
N VAL A 266 8.45 12.29 -8.96
CA VAL A 266 8.71 10.89 -9.33
C VAL A 266 8.26 10.60 -10.76
N CYS A 267 7.07 11.07 -11.16
CA CYS A 267 6.56 10.89 -12.51
C CYS A 267 7.55 11.45 -13.56
N ALA A 268 8.16 12.60 -13.29
CA ALA A 268 9.16 13.20 -14.19
C ALA A 268 10.45 12.39 -14.27
N LEU A 269 10.93 11.82 -13.16
CA LEU A 269 12.10 10.93 -13.14
C LEU A 269 11.85 9.65 -13.92
N VAL A 270 10.70 9.01 -13.67
CA VAL A 270 10.30 7.77 -14.35
C VAL A 270 10.07 8.01 -15.84
N TYR A 271 9.43 9.13 -16.22
CA TYR A 271 9.22 9.50 -17.63
C TYR A 271 10.53 9.68 -18.41
N ARG A 272 11.56 10.25 -17.78
CA ARG A 272 12.87 10.53 -18.41
C ARG A 272 13.84 9.35 -18.39
N SER A 273 13.47 8.26 -17.73
CA SER A 273 14.32 7.08 -17.60
C SER A 273 14.54 6.36 -18.94
N SER A 274 15.60 5.56 -19.00
CA SER A 274 15.84 4.63 -20.09
C SER A 274 16.29 3.28 -19.54
N GLU A 275 16.34 2.25 -20.39
CA GLU A 275 16.78 0.92 -19.94
C GLU A 275 18.17 0.90 -19.33
N GLN A 276 19.05 1.82 -19.77
CA GLN A 276 20.40 2.02 -19.26
C GLN A 276 20.46 2.93 -18.03
N HIS A 277 19.48 3.81 -17.85
CA HIS A 277 19.43 4.80 -16.79
C HIS A 277 18.11 4.67 -16.01
N PRO A 278 17.99 3.67 -15.12
CA PRO A 278 16.85 3.54 -14.23
C PRO A 278 16.75 4.77 -13.32
N PRO A 279 15.53 5.24 -13.00
CA PRO A 279 15.35 6.41 -12.15
C PRO A 279 15.74 6.07 -10.71
N ILE A 280 16.50 6.94 -10.06
CA ILE A 280 16.78 6.86 -8.62
C ILE A 280 15.80 7.81 -7.93
N LEU A 281 14.90 7.26 -7.12
CA LEU A 281 13.84 8.08 -6.51
C LEU A 281 14.39 8.87 -5.31
N PRO A 282 13.82 10.05 -4.99
CA PRO A 282 14.21 10.79 -3.79
C PRO A 282 13.88 9.98 -2.53
N PRO A 283 14.69 10.07 -1.46
CA PRO A 283 14.38 9.44 -0.19
C PRO A 283 13.01 9.91 0.32
N SER A 284 12.17 8.95 0.70
CA SER A 284 10.89 9.26 1.34
C SER A 284 11.11 9.33 2.85
N PRO A 285 10.47 10.28 3.57
CA PRO A 285 10.59 10.34 5.02
C PRO A 285 10.10 9.03 5.65
N SER A 286 10.91 8.44 6.52
CA SER A 286 10.49 7.31 7.33
C SER A 286 9.56 7.83 8.43
N ILE A 287 8.27 7.55 8.28
CA ILE A 287 7.24 7.94 9.24
C ILE A 287 7.04 6.76 10.19
N PRO A 288 7.31 6.92 11.50
CA PRO A 288 7.02 5.88 12.49
C PRO A 288 5.54 5.51 12.44
N LEU A 289 5.24 4.21 12.59
CA LEU A 289 3.85 3.76 12.62
C LEU A 289 3.14 4.28 13.88
N ASP A 290 2.16 5.14 13.67
CA ASP A 290 1.13 5.58 14.61
C ASP A 290 -0.23 5.30 13.97
N LEU A 291 -0.94 4.29 14.50
CA LEU A 291 -2.23 3.89 13.97
C LEU A 291 -3.38 4.75 14.48
N ASN A 292 -3.18 5.52 15.55
CA ASN A 292 -4.27 6.11 16.32
C ASN A 292 -5.19 7.01 15.46
N GLY A 293 -6.49 6.88 15.67
CA GLY A 293 -7.51 7.65 14.97
C GLY A 293 -8.20 6.90 13.84
N ASN A 294 -8.74 7.68 12.90
CA ASN A 294 -9.70 7.21 11.90
C ASN A 294 -9.08 7.25 10.49
N TRP A 295 -9.19 6.15 9.76
CA TRP A 295 -8.61 5.97 8.44
C TRP A 295 -9.66 5.53 7.45
N VAL A 296 -9.65 6.12 6.25
CA VAL A 296 -10.69 5.90 5.26
C VAL A 296 -10.10 5.76 3.86
N SER A 297 -10.72 4.90 3.04
CA SER A 297 -10.38 4.77 1.62
C SER A 297 -10.44 6.10 0.88
N GLN A 298 -9.53 6.28 -0.09
CA GLN A 298 -9.50 7.46 -0.95
C GLN A 298 -10.32 7.29 -2.23
N ARG A 299 -10.76 6.07 -2.53
CA ARG A 299 -11.45 5.67 -3.76
C ARG A 299 -12.24 4.39 -3.52
N CYS A 300 -13.06 4.01 -4.49
CA CYS A 300 -13.64 2.68 -4.57
C CYS A 300 -12.51 1.69 -4.91
N GLU A 301 -12.21 0.77 -4.00
CA GLU A 301 -11.10 -0.18 -4.15
C GLU A 301 -11.58 -1.45 -4.84
N SER A 302 -10.83 -1.96 -5.82
CA SER A 302 -11.07 -3.28 -6.41
C SER A 302 -10.33 -4.34 -5.61
N ARG A 303 -10.97 -5.50 -5.41
CA ARG A 303 -10.37 -6.66 -4.74
C ARG A 303 -10.36 -7.86 -5.68
N PRO A 304 -9.34 -8.73 -5.57
CA PRO A 304 -9.45 -10.09 -6.08
C PRO A 304 -10.74 -10.75 -5.53
N ASP A 305 -11.41 -11.57 -6.34
CA ASP A 305 -12.75 -12.15 -6.08
C ASP A 305 -13.96 -11.17 -6.15
N VAL A 306 -13.96 -10.31 -7.18
CA VAL A 306 -15.18 -9.67 -7.77
C VAL A 306 -15.81 -8.51 -6.98
N LEU A 307 -15.43 -8.27 -5.73
CA LEU A 307 -16.05 -7.21 -4.93
C LEU A 307 -15.26 -5.89 -4.97
N PHE A 308 -15.99 -4.79 -5.16
CA PHE A 308 -15.48 -3.46 -4.86
C PHE A 308 -15.73 -3.14 -3.40
N LEU A 309 -14.89 -2.33 -2.77
CA LEU A 309 -15.11 -1.94 -1.40
C LEU A 309 -14.58 -0.55 -1.04
N THR A 310 -15.10 -0.03 0.07
CA THR A 310 -14.49 1.03 0.85
C THR A 310 -14.21 0.54 2.26
N ARG A 311 -13.14 1.05 2.87
CA ARG A 311 -12.67 0.70 4.21
C ARG A 311 -12.74 1.92 5.09
N PHE A 312 -13.12 1.68 6.33
CA PHE A 312 -13.06 2.66 7.40
C PHE A 312 -12.56 2.00 8.67
N PHE A 313 -11.36 2.37 9.11
CA PHE A 313 -10.74 1.80 10.31
C PHE A 313 -10.64 2.83 11.42
N VAL A 314 -10.90 2.38 12.64
CA VAL A 314 -10.73 3.13 13.88
C VAL A 314 -9.73 2.38 14.74
N PHE A 315 -8.65 3.05 15.13
CA PHE A 315 -7.65 2.48 16.02
C PHE A 315 -7.56 3.28 17.31
N ASN A 316 -7.42 2.54 18.41
CA ASN A 316 -7.03 3.07 19.71
C ASN A 316 -5.68 2.45 20.09
N GLU A 317 -4.62 3.27 20.10
CA GLU A 317 -3.25 2.84 20.41
C GLU A 317 -3.07 2.48 21.90
N GLU A 318 -3.72 3.20 22.81
CA GLU A 318 -3.64 2.98 24.26
C GLU A 318 -4.24 1.63 24.65
N GLN A 319 -5.42 1.32 24.10
CA GLN A 319 -6.14 0.08 24.40
C GLN A 319 -5.75 -1.09 23.48
N ARG A 320 -4.96 -0.84 22.43
CA ARG A 320 -4.61 -1.83 21.39
C ARG A 320 -5.84 -2.47 20.73
N ILE A 321 -6.90 -1.68 20.57
CA ILE A 321 -8.18 -2.09 19.98
C ILE A 321 -8.31 -1.48 18.59
N TRP A 322 -8.92 -2.23 17.69
CA TRP A 322 -9.27 -1.76 16.36
C TRP A 322 -10.72 -2.15 16.01
N GLU A 323 -11.34 -1.31 15.19
CA GLU A 323 -12.61 -1.55 14.55
C GLU A 323 -12.46 -1.26 13.06
N GLY A 324 -13.02 -2.11 12.20
CA GLY A 324 -12.98 -1.94 10.77
C GLY A 324 -14.34 -2.19 10.14
N THR A 325 -14.77 -1.23 9.33
CA THR A 325 -15.96 -1.32 8.51
C THR A 325 -15.54 -1.50 7.05
N TYR A 326 -15.98 -2.58 6.44
CA TYR A 326 -15.78 -2.92 5.04
C TYR A 326 -17.14 -2.85 4.36
N GLN A 327 -17.36 -1.84 3.54
CA GLN A 327 -18.58 -1.73 2.73
C GLN A 327 -18.28 -2.30 1.36
N HIS A 328 -18.99 -3.34 0.95
CA HIS A 328 -18.84 -3.99 -0.34
C HIS A 328 -19.89 -3.51 -1.33
N TYR A 329 -19.50 -3.45 -2.60
CA TYR A 329 -20.30 -2.94 -3.70
C TYR A 329 -20.19 -3.84 -4.93
N THR A 330 -21.23 -3.84 -5.75
CA THR A 330 -21.28 -4.60 -7.01
C THR A 330 -20.71 -3.81 -8.20
N ASP A 331 -20.49 -2.51 -8.04
CA ASP A 331 -20.05 -1.61 -9.11
C ASP A 331 -18.75 -0.86 -8.77
N PRO A 332 -17.93 -0.52 -9.77
CA PRO A 332 -16.64 0.14 -9.59
C PRO A 332 -16.72 1.60 -9.13
N MET A 333 -17.93 2.17 -9.03
CA MET A 333 -18.16 3.51 -8.51
C MET A 333 -18.73 3.48 -7.08
N CYS A 334 -18.84 2.30 -6.47
CA CYS A 334 -19.35 2.11 -5.11
C CYS A 334 -20.74 2.75 -4.91
N ARG A 335 -21.65 2.62 -5.89
CA ARG A 335 -23.02 3.16 -5.85
C ARG A 335 -24.06 2.15 -5.42
N GLN A 336 -23.82 0.87 -5.67
CA GLN A 336 -24.73 -0.25 -5.40
C GLN A 336 -24.14 -1.09 -4.26
N PRO A 337 -24.57 -0.83 -3.00
CA PRO A 337 -24.08 -1.59 -1.86
C PRO A 337 -24.57 -3.04 -1.92
N SER A 338 -23.67 -3.97 -1.60
CA SER A 338 -23.96 -5.41 -1.52
C SER A 338 -24.14 -5.84 -0.07
N PHE A 339 -23.10 -5.70 0.75
CA PHE A 339 -23.14 -5.93 2.19
C PHE A 339 -22.07 -5.10 2.90
N THR A 340 -22.24 -4.89 4.19
CA THR A 340 -21.25 -4.27 5.08
C THR A 340 -20.79 -5.30 6.10
N LEU A 341 -19.48 -5.48 6.24
CA LEU A 341 -18.86 -6.26 7.31
C LEU A 341 -18.23 -5.31 8.33
N LEU A 342 -18.67 -5.40 9.59
CA LEU A 342 -18.06 -4.72 10.71
C LEU A 342 -17.25 -5.74 11.50
N ALA A 343 -15.96 -5.52 11.68
CA ALA A 343 -15.08 -6.41 12.42
C ALA A 343 -14.36 -5.63 13.52
N SER A 344 -14.12 -6.25 14.67
CA SER A 344 -13.36 -5.63 15.75
C SER A 344 -12.57 -6.64 16.57
N GLY A 345 -11.54 -6.13 17.23
CA GLY A 345 -10.72 -6.91 18.14
C GLY A 345 -9.48 -6.17 18.60
N HIS A 346 -8.39 -6.90 18.77
CA HIS A 346 -7.15 -6.38 19.32
C HIS A 346 -6.00 -6.57 18.35
N TYR A 347 -4.96 -5.75 18.46
CA TYR A 347 -3.75 -5.92 17.67
C TYR A 347 -2.49 -5.80 18.52
N ALA A 348 -1.43 -6.46 18.09
CA ALA A 348 -0.12 -6.39 18.71
C ALA A 348 0.95 -6.05 17.66
N LYS A 349 1.86 -5.15 18.03
CA LYS A 349 3.04 -4.81 17.23
C LYS A 349 4.11 -5.88 17.46
N VAL A 350 4.58 -6.51 16.39
CA VAL A 350 5.64 -7.52 16.44
C VAL A 350 7.01 -6.85 16.33
N GLY A 351 7.19 -5.97 15.35
CA GLY A 351 8.47 -5.33 15.07
C GLY A 351 8.54 -4.72 13.68
N GLN A 352 9.72 -4.29 13.26
CA GLN A 352 9.97 -3.85 11.89
C GLN A 352 10.06 -5.05 10.96
N SER A 353 9.58 -4.91 9.71
CA SER A 353 9.67 -5.97 8.73
C SER A 353 11.09 -6.10 8.18
N VAL A 354 11.54 -7.35 8.09
CA VAL A 354 12.83 -7.70 7.50
C VAL A 354 12.78 -7.70 5.97
N LYS A 355 11.59 -7.89 5.40
CA LYS A 355 11.36 -7.99 3.94
C LYS A 355 11.11 -6.63 3.29
N VAL A 356 10.43 -5.71 4.00
CA VAL A 356 10.02 -4.41 3.45
C VAL A 356 10.45 -3.30 4.40
N ARG A 357 11.42 -2.47 3.97
CA ARG A 357 11.99 -1.41 4.80
C ARG A 357 10.95 -0.34 5.14
N GLY A 358 10.95 0.08 6.40
CA GLY A 358 10.01 1.08 6.94
C GLY A 358 8.59 0.55 7.16
N ALA A 359 8.35 -0.74 6.94
CA ALA A 359 7.09 -1.39 7.28
C ALA A 359 7.19 -2.05 8.66
N THR A 360 6.06 -2.13 9.36
CA THR A 360 5.91 -2.74 10.67
C THR A 360 5.01 -3.98 10.55
N GLU A 361 5.42 -5.06 11.20
CA GLU A 361 4.66 -6.30 11.28
C GLU A 361 3.73 -6.26 12.49
N LEU A 362 2.44 -6.53 12.25
CA LEU A 362 1.42 -6.60 13.29
C LEU A 362 0.72 -7.95 13.28
N ILE A 363 0.05 -8.28 14.39
CA ILE A 363 -0.87 -9.41 14.47
C ILE A 363 -2.20 -8.86 14.94
N PHE A 364 -3.23 -9.05 14.13
CA PHE A 364 -4.60 -8.71 14.45
C PHE A 364 -5.31 -9.95 14.94
N LYS A 365 -6.04 -9.84 16.04
CA LYS A 365 -6.98 -10.86 16.52
C LYS A 365 -8.38 -10.30 16.32
N VAL A 366 -9.13 -10.90 15.41
CA VAL A 366 -10.52 -10.55 15.16
C VAL A 366 -11.38 -11.39 16.10
N THR A 367 -12.22 -10.73 16.89
CA THR A 367 -12.99 -11.38 17.95
C THR A 367 -14.49 -11.21 17.80
N ARG A 368 -14.92 -10.16 17.11
CA ARG A 368 -16.32 -9.83 16.90
C ARG A 368 -16.52 -9.44 15.44
N ALA A 369 -17.62 -9.87 14.86
CA ALA A 369 -18.05 -9.34 13.59
C ALA A 369 -19.57 -9.27 13.49
N LYS A 370 -20.02 -8.32 12.68
CA LYS A 370 -21.41 -8.10 12.34
C LYS A 370 -21.53 -7.85 10.85
N VAL A 371 -22.69 -8.18 10.29
CA VAL A 371 -22.96 -8.04 8.87
C VAL A 371 -24.29 -7.35 8.66
N ILE A 372 -24.34 -6.46 7.67
CA ILE A 372 -25.56 -5.84 7.13
C ILE A 372 -25.63 -6.22 5.67
N VAL A 373 -26.72 -6.79 5.20
CA VAL A 373 -26.88 -7.21 3.79
C VAL A 373 -27.90 -6.32 3.09
N TYR A 374 -27.60 -5.88 1.88
CA TYR A 374 -28.47 -5.06 1.03
C TYR A 374 -28.87 -5.79 -0.25
N ASP A 375 -27.96 -6.61 -0.79
CA ASP A 375 -28.19 -7.37 -2.01
C ASP A 375 -29.23 -8.49 -1.81
N GLN A 376 -30.22 -8.53 -2.70
CA GLN A 376 -31.35 -9.45 -2.60
C GLN A 376 -30.97 -10.89 -2.97
N ALA A 377 -29.93 -11.11 -3.77
CA ALA A 377 -29.45 -12.47 -4.05
C ALA A 377 -28.72 -13.02 -2.82
N LEU A 378 -27.86 -12.23 -2.20
CA LEU A 378 -27.13 -12.60 -0.99
C LEU A 378 -28.07 -12.83 0.21
N LEU A 379 -29.10 -12.00 0.39
CA LEU A 379 -30.13 -12.22 1.41
C LEU A 379 -30.85 -13.56 1.24
N ARG A 380 -31.20 -13.92 0.00
CA ARG A 380 -31.84 -15.22 -0.30
C ARG A 380 -30.91 -16.38 0.01
N GLU A 381 -29.63 -16.24 -0.28
CA GLU A 381 -28.61 -17.24 0.04
C GLU A 381 -28.43 -17.42 1.57
N PHE A 382 -28.41 -16.32 2.32
CA PHE A 382 -28.26 -16.38 3.78
C PHE A 382 -29.51 -16.91 4.50
N ASN A 383 -30.70 -16.70 3.92
CA ASN A 383 -31.93 -17.26 4.45
C ASN A 383 -32.18 -18.72 3.99
N SER A 384 -31.59 -19.16 2.88
CA SER A 384 -31.68 -20.55 2.41
C SER A 384 -30.69 -21.48 3.10
N THR A 385 -29.57 -20.94 3.60
CA THR A 385 -28.53 -21.73 4.27
C THR A 385 -29.03 -22.29 5.60
N GLN A 386 -29.22 -23.61 5.64
CA GLN A 386 -29.57 -24.35 6.88
C GLN A 386 -28.40 -24.44 7.87
N ASN A 387 -27.19 -24.12 7.41
CA ASN A 387 -26.00 -24.10 8.24
C ASN A 387 -26.04 -22.84 9.11
N ARG A 388 -26.36 -23.00 10.41
CA ARG A 388 -26.38 -21.96 11.46
C ARG A 388 -25.00 -21.32 11.75
N ARG A 389 -24.20 -21.07 10.72
CA ARG A 389 -22.81 -20.59 10.74
C ARG A 389 -22.67 -19.24 10.06
N CYS A 390 -23.73 -18.45 10.03
CA CYS A 390 -23.75 -17.07 9.56
C CYS A 390 -24.98 -16.38 10.16
N GLY A 391 -24.89 -16.03 11.45
CA GLY A 391 -25.98 -15.35 12.17
C GLY A 391 -27.24 -16.20 12.36
N GLN A 392 -28.38 -15.52 12.55
CA GLN A 392 -29.67 -16.14 12.81
C GLN A 392 -30.29 -16.63 11.50
N ALA A 393 -30.39 -17.95 11.36
CA ALA A 393 -31.03 -18.59 10.20
C ALA A 393 -32.46 -18.09 9.99
N GLY A 394 -32.78 -17.69 8.76
CA GLY A 394 -34.10 -17.13 8.39
C GLY A 394 -34.39 -15.74 8.96
N GLY A 395 -33.47 -15.13 9.71
CA GLY A 395 -33.62 -13.80 10.29
C GLY A 395 -32.96 -12.69 9.46
N TRP A 396 -32.43 -12.98 8.27
CA TRP A 396 -31.74 -11.98 7.46
C TRP A 396 -32.73 -11.08 6.75
N GLU A 397 -32.64 -9.78 7.04
CA GLU A 397 -33.46 -8.73 6.46
C GLU A 397 -32.57 -7.65 5.82
N SER A 398 -33.07 -7.05 4.74
CA SER A 398 -32.34 -6.02 4.01
C SER A 398 -32.06 -4.80 4.89
N GLY A 399 -30.79 -4.42 5.01
CA GLY A 399 -30.34 -3.26 5.77
C GLY A 399 -30.35 -3.45 7.29
N VAL A 400 -30.66 -4.65 7.79
CA VAL A 400 -30.66 -4.96 9.23
C VAL A 400 -29.34 -5.59 9.62
N GLU A 401 -28.76 -5.09 10.72
CA GLU A 401 -27.51 -5.63 11.28
C GLU A 401 -27.76 -6.95 12.00
N GLN A 402 -26.91 -7.95 11.72
CA GLN A 402 -26.81 -9.16 12.51
C GLN A 402 -25.42 -9.38 13.06
N ASP A 403 -25.34 -9.82 14.32
CA ASP A 403 -24.11 -10.30 14.93
C ASP A 403 -23.85 -11.75 14.49
N ILE A 404 -22.67 -11.99 13.92
CA ILE A 404 -22.21 -13.31 13.47
C ILE A 404 -21.14 -13.90 14.41
N THR A 405 -20.84 -13.23 15.52
CA THR A 405 -19.83 -13.64 16.48
C THR A 405 -20.20 -14.94 17.18
N TRP A 406 -21.47 -15.09 17.57
CA TRP A 406 -21.97 -16.27 18.29
C TRP A 406 -22.11 -17.50 17.37
N THR A 407 -22.05 -17.31 16.06
CA THR A 407 -21.99 -18.39 15.05
C THR A 407 -20.56 -18.71 14.61
N ASP A 408 -19.55 -18.24 15.36
CA ASP A 408 -18.13 -18.38 15.02
C ASP A 408 -17.78 -17.82 13.63
N GLY A 409 -18.51 -16.78 13.20
CA GLY A 409 -18.33 -16.12 11.91
C GLY A 409 -19.47 -16.39 10.91
N CYS A 410 -19.14 -16.23 9.63
CA CYS A 410 -20.01 -16.42 8.48
C CYS A 410 -19.26 -17.17 7.37
N ASP A 411 -19.48 -18.50 7.28
CA ASP A 411 -18.82 -19.36 6.28
C ASP A 411 -19.13 -18.90 4.85
N ALA A 412 -20.36 -18.43 4.59
CA ALA A 412 -20.77 -17.91 3.28
C ALA A 412 -20.00 -16.66 2.83
N LEU A 413 -19.41 -15.92 3.77
CA LEU A 413 -18.53 -14.77 3.50
C LEU A 413 -17.04 -15.10 3.71
N GLY A 414 -16.70 -16.36 4.00
CA GLY A 414 -15.34 -16.77 4.34
C GLY A 414 -14.82 -16.17 5.66
N VAL A 415 -15.70 -15.66 6.52
CA VAL A 415 -15.35 -15.06 7.81
C VAL A 415 -15.40 -16.14 8.89
N ARG A 416 -14.29 -16.38 9.58
CA ARG A 416 -14.22 -17.32 10.70
C ARG A 416 -13.79 -16.59 11.96
N LEU A 417 -14.45 -16.81 13.09
CA LEU A 417 -14.14 -16.16 14.35
C LEU A 417 -13.91 -17.17 15.48
N PRO A 418 -13.07 -16.82 16.47
CA PRO A 418 -12.05 -15.78 16.39
C PRO A 418 -10.92 -16.23 15.44
N HIS A 419 -10.32 -15.31 14.69
CA HIS A 419 -9.14 -15.61 13.88
C HIS A 419 -8.01 -14.60 14.09
N LYS A 420 -6.82 -15.00 13.64
CA LYS A 420 -5.62 -14.17 13.65
C LYS A 420 -5.24 -13.81 12.22
N GLU A 421 -4.79 -12.59 12.02
CA GLU A 421 -4.26 -12.11 10.76
C GLU A 421 -2.86 -11.52 10.98
N HIS A 422 -1.89 -12.04 10.24
CA HIS A 422 -0.52 -11.53 10.20
C HIS A 422 -0.45 -10.43 9.17
N GLU A 423 -0.32 -9.19 9.64
CA GLU A 423 -0.45 -8.01 8.80
C GLU A 423 0.85 -7.23 8.65
N LEU A 424 0.92 -6.43 7.60
CA LEU A 424 2.04 -5.53 7.30
C LEU A 424 1.49 -4.10 7.16
N PHE A 425 2.03 -3.16 7.93
CA PHE A 425 1.59 -1.76 7.86
C PHE A 425 2.76 -0.82 7.61
N LYS A 426 2.50 0.27 6.88
CA LYS A 426 3.47 1.34 6.64
C LYS A 426 2.75 2.69 6.62
N MET A 427 3.38 3.71 7.14
CA MET A 427 2.91 5.09 6.99
C MET A 427 3.67 5.81 5.88
N GLY A 428 2.96 6.74 5.23
CA GLY A 428 3.51 7.64 4.24
C GLY A 428 2.75 8.96 4.23
N VAL A 429 3.01 9.77 3.22
CA VAL A 429 2.26 10.99 2.94
C VAL A 429 1.86 11.04 1.47
N ASP A 430 0.73 11.69 1.19
CA ASP A 430 0.35 12.01 -0.18
C ASP A 430 1.03 13.32 -0.66
N HIS A 431 0.76 13.69 -1.92
CA HIS A 431 1.28 14.93 -2.52
C HIS A 431 0.80 16.22 -1.84
N LYS A 432 -0.23 16.15 -0.98
CA LYS A 432 -0.73 17.26 -0.16
C LYS A 432 -0.18 17.22 1.27
N GLY A 433 0.70 16.27 1.58
CA GLY A 433 1.25 16.06 2.92
C GLY A 433 0.26 15.40 3.90
N ARG A 434 -0.86 14.83 3.43
CA ARG A 434 -1.80 14.11 4.30
C ARG A 434 -1.23 12.74 4.65
N PRO A 435 -1.39 12.27 5.91
CA PRO A 435 -0.96 10.94 6.30
C PRO A 435 -1.67 9.85 5.48
N LEU A 436 -0.88 8.89 5.01
CA LEU A 436 -1.34 7.68 4.34
C LEU A 436 -1.03 6.45 5.19
N LEU A 437 -1.99 5.54 5.27
CA LEU A 437 -1.83 4.23 5.90
C LEU A 437 -1.92 3.13 4.86
N PHE A 438 -0.79 2.46 4.64
CA PHE A 438 -0.68 1.27 3.82
C PHE A 438 -0.89 0.05 4.70
N SER A 439 -1.75 -0.86 4.25
CA SER A 439 -2.04 -2.16 4.88
C SER A 439 -1.69 -3.27 3.91
N GLY A 440 -1.40 -4.46 4.44
CA GLY A 440 -0.84 -5.58 3.68
C GLY A 440 -1.79 -6.05 2.58
N GLU A 441 -1.25 -6.29 1.38
CA GLU A 441 -2.01 -6.88 0.27
C GLU A 441 -2.60 -8.23 0.66
N ARG A 442 -3.85 -8.47 0.27
CA ARG A 442 -4.56 -9.70 0.65
C ARG A 442 -4.22 -10.80 -0.36
N PRO A 443 -4.12 -12.08 0.07
CA PRO A 443 -3.84 -13.18 -0.83
C PRO A 443 -4.83 -13.21 -2.01
N THR A 444 -4.28 -13.42 -3.21
CA THR A 444 -5.03 -13.44 -4.47
C THR A 444 -5.92 -14.69 -4.58
N ASP A 445 -5.57 -15.75 -3.85
CA ASP A 445 -6.32 -17.00 -3.75
C ASP A 445 -7.55 -16.92 -2.81
N GLY A 446 -7.91 -15.71 -2.35
CA GLY A 446 -9.01 -15.47 -1.43
C GLY A 446 -8.75 -15.91 0.02
N SER A 447 -7.58 -16.49 0.31
CA SER A 447 -7.26 -16.97 1.66
C SER A 447 -6.92 -15.84 2.64
N SER A 448 -7.03 -16.11 3.95
CA SER A 448 -6.61 -15.16 4.98
C SER A 448 -5.10 -15.30 5.29
N PRO A 449 -4.41 -14.21 5.70
CA PRO A 449 -3.03 -14.27 6.17
C PRO A 449 -2.94 -14.82 7.59
N ASP A 450 -3.44 -16.04 7.81
CA ASP A 450 -3.64 -16.68 9.12
C ASP A 450 -2.36 -17.26 9.73
N ARG A 451 -1.26 -17.28 8.97
CA ARG A 451 0.05 -17.81 9.36
C ARG A 451 1.16 -16.85 8.96
N LEU A 452 2.30 -16.93 9.65
CA LEU A 452 3.49 -16.12 9.36
C LEU A 452 3.96 -16.23 7.89
N ALA A 453 3.89 -17.43 7.29
CA ALA A 453 4.28 -17.64 5.90
C ALA A 453 3.37 -16.90 4.89
N LYS A 454 2.11 -16.66 5.27
CA LYS A 454 1.14 -15.89 4.48
C LYS A 454 1.11 -14.40 4.82
N ARG A 455 2.05 -13.91 5.66
CA ARG A 455 2.15 -12.47 5.95
C ARG A 455 2.37 -11.71 4.64
N PRO A 456 1.59 -10.66 4.36
CA PRO A 456 1.76 -9.84 3.17
C PRO A 456 3.17 -9.26 3.06
N THR A 457 3.67 -9.12 1.83
CA THR A 457 4.97 -8.49 1.52
C THR A 457 4.82 -7.26 0.63
N SER A 458 3.59 -6.83 0.40
CA SER A 458 3.18 -5.71 -0.43
C SER A 458 1.96 -5.04 0.19
N PHE A 459 1.47 -3.98 -0.44
CA PHE A 459 0.43 -3.14 0.13
C PHE A 459 -0.77 -3.02 -0.78
N GLN A 460 -1.94 -2.88 -0.16
CA GLN A 460 -3.16 -2.43 -0.82
C GLN A 460 -3.08 -0.92 -1.10
N THR A 461 -4.08 -0.41 -1.83
CA THR A 461 -4.36 1.03 -1.95
C THR A 461 -4.31 1.69 -0.56
N PRO A 462 -3.60 2.81 -0.37
CA PRO A 462 -3.51 3.44 0.94
C PRO A 462 -4.82 4.12 1.36
N MET A 463 -5.06 4.15 2.67
CA MET A 463 -6.10 4.97 3.28
C MET A 463 -5.53 6.33 3.70
N VAL A 464 -6.39 7.33 3.86
CA VAL A 464 -6.01 8.62 4.48
C VAL A 464 -6.57 8.72 5.88
N GLN A 465 -5.84 9.43 6.74
CA GLN A 465 -6.38 9.81 8.05
C GLN A 465 -7.47 10.85 7.85
N CYS A 466 -8.60 10.69 8.52
CA CYS A 466 -9.60 11.74 8.59
C CYS A 466 -9.01 12.93 9.35
N SER A 467 -9.10 14.13 8.76
CA SER A 467 -8.47 15.32 9.34
C SER A 467 -9.13 15.73 10.64
N THR A 468 -8.34 16.31 11.54
CA THR A 468 -8.84 17.00 12.74
C THR A 468 -9.04 18.51 12.54
N ARG A 469 -8.83 19.04 11.33
CA ARG A 469 -8.72 20.49 11.11
C ARG A 469 -9.62 20.97 9.98
N VAL A 470 -10.75 21.55 10.36
CA VAL A 470 -11.33 22.64 9.59
C VAL A 470 -10.36 23.82 9.75
N ARG A 471 -9.51 24.09 8.74
CA ARG A 471 -8.98 25.45 8.60
C ARG A 471 -10.16 26.30 8.13
N VAL A 472 -10.95 26.79 9.08
CA VAL A 472 -11.67 28.03 8.86
C VAL A 472 -10.56 29.07 8.80
N GLU A 473 -10.11 29.43 7.60
CA GLU A 473 -9.48 30.72 7.45
C GLU A 473 -10.46 31.74 8.02
N PRO A 474 -10.08 32.54 9.04
CA PRO A 474 -10.92 33.64 9.45
C PRO A 474 -11.02 34.53 8.23
N ARG A 475 -12.20 34.55 7.59
CA ARG A 475 -12.55 35.61 6.67
C ARG A 475 -12.58 36.88 7.52
N TYR A 476 -11.45 37.55 7.64
CA TYR A 476 -11.44 38.97 7.91
C TYR A 476 -12.11 39.62 6.69
N SER A 477 -13.42 39.79 6.78
CA SER A 477 -14.14 40.72 5.93
C SER A 477 -13.60 42.10 6.26
N SER A 478 -12.65 42.60 5.46
CA SER A 478 -12.34 44.02 5.42
C SER A 478 -13.54 44.71 4.80
N PHE A 479 -14.48 45.14 5.64
CA PHE A 479 -15.44 46.16 5.28
C PHE A 479 -14.62 47.42 4.99
N SER A 480 -14.47 47.76 3.71
CA SER A 480 -13.83 49.00 3.29
C SER A 480 -14.81 50.15 3.53
N ASP A 481 -14.64 50.86 4.63
CA ASP A 481 -15.29 52.16 4.79
C ASP A 481 -14.47 53.20 4.02
N HIS A 482 -15.07 53.69 2.94
CA HIS A 482 -14.57 54.84 2.19
C HIS A 482 -14.76 56.10 3.03
N SER A 483 -13.68 56.65 3.57
CA SER A 483 -13.62 58.07 3.88
C SER A 483 -12.26 58.66 3.53
N THR A 484 -12.32 59.63 2.64
CA THR A 484 -11.22 60.43 2.07
C THR A 484 -10.80 61.55 3.03
N GLY A 485 -9.49 61.69 3.30
CA GLY A 485 -8.89 62.84 4.00
C GLY A 485 -7.37 62.68 4.18
N PRO A 486 -6.57 63.76 4.27
CA PRO A 486 -5.46 63.97 3.33
C PRO A 486 -4.05 63.53 3.79
N LYS A 487 -3.20 63.37 2.78
CA LYS A 487 -1.76 63.05 2.81
C LYS A 487 -0.95 64.06 3.63
N ILE A 488 -0.08 63.55 4.51
CA ILE A 488 1.16 64.24 4.93
C ILE A 488 2.33 63.28 4.77
N SER A 489 3.29 63.70 3.95
CA SER A 489 4.57 63.08 3.66
C SER A 489 5.57 63.49 4.75
N PHE A 490 6.36 62.55 5.28
CA PHE A 490 7.70 62.86 5.76
C PHE A 490 8.66 61.72 5.40
N ALA A 491 9.69 62.11 4.64
CA ALA A 491 10.79 61.28 4.20
C ALA A 491 11.94 61.32 5.22
N ASN A 492 12.79 60.29 5.12
CA ASN A 492 14.18 60.21 5.56
C ASN A 492 14.47 59.96 7.06
N ALA A 493 14.99 58.76 7.34
CA ALA A 493 16.27 58.59 8.07
C ALA A 493 16.70 57.12 8.07
N LEU A 494 17.39 56.70 7.01
CA LEU A 494 18.27 55.52 6.98
C LEU A 494 19.68 56.07 6.69
N HIS A 495 20.53 56.09 7.72
CA HIS A 495 22.00 56.26 7.75
C HIS A 495 22.32 56.73 9.18
N SER A 496 23.25 56.17 9.95
CA SER A 496 24.48 55.48 9.59
C SER A 496 24.86 54.47 10.68
N SER A 497 25.39 53.34 10.22
CA SER A 497 26.30 52.50 10.98
C SER A 497 27.69 53.14 11.05
N LEU A 498 28.46 52.68 12.04
CA LEU A 498 29.93 52.66 12.17
C LEU A 498 30.53 53.56 13.26
N ILE A 499 30.83 52.88 14.39
CA ILE A 499 32.16 52.77 15.01
C ILE A 499 32.78 54.09 15.55
N LEU A 500 33.12 54.13 16.85
CA LEU A 500 34.50 53.98 17.36
C LEU A 500 34.59 54.23 18.89
N LEU A 501 35.10 53.21 19.61
CA LEU A 501 36.02 53.21 20.76
C LEU A 501 35.66 53.95 22.09
N THR A 502 35.40 53.24 23.21
CA THR A 502 36.31 52.62 24.24
C THR A 502 36.37 53.47 25.53
N ILE A 503 36.35 52.94 26.77
CA ILE A 503 37.48 52.33 27.52
C ILE A 503 37.02 51.97 28.97
N LEU A 504 37.48 50.80 29.50
CA LEU A 504 37.70 50.33 30.91
C LEU A 504 36.48 50.05 31.84
N ASN A 505 36.39 48.98 32.65
CA ASN A 505 37.33 48.08 33.37
C ASN A 505 36.67 46.68 33.53
N ALA A 506 37.28 45.51 33.29
CA ALA A 506 38.41 44.79 33.94
C ALA A 506 38.03 43.87 35.13
N GLY A 507 38.36 42.57 35.00
CA GLY A 507 38.42 41.51 36.03
C GLY A 507 37.22 40.55 36.04
N CYS A 508 37.30 39.21 35.90
CA CYS A 508 38.37 38.25 36.18
C CYS A 508 38.27 36.99 35.28
N TRP A 509 39.43 36.36 35.13
CA TRP A 509 39.80 35.15 34.39
C TRP A 509 39.27 33.80 34.95
N ASN A 510 39.17 32.83 34.01
CA ASN A 510 39.53 31.38 34.02
C ASN A 510 39.11 30.48 35.22
N ILE A 511 38.74 29.19 35.09
CA ILE A 511 39.43 28.00 34.54
C ILE A 511 38.33 26.89 34.44
N TYR A 512 37.93 26.31 33.30
CA TYR A 512 38.45 25.14 32.54
C TYR A 512 38.55 23.75 33.23
N LEU A 513 37.92 22.77 32.54
CA LEU A 513 38.25 21.34 32.37
C LEU A 513 38.20 20.37 33.56
N PHE A 514 37.38 19.31 33.43
CA PHE A 514 37.76 18.08 32.72
C PHE A 514 36.59 17.51 31.91
#